data_AF-A0A7V9GU07-F1
#
_entry.id   AF-A0A7V9GU07-F1
#
_cell.length_a   1.000
_cell.length_b   1.000
_cell.length_c   1.000
_cell.angle_alpha   90.00
_cell.angle_beta   90.00
_cell.angle_gamma   90.00
#
_symmetry.space_group_name_H-M   'P 1'
#
loop_
_entity.id
_entity.type
_entity.pdbx_description
1 polymer ?
#
loop_
_entity_poly.entity_id
_entity_poly.type
_entity_poly.pdbx_seq_one_letter_code
_entity_poly.pdbx_strand_id
1 'polypeptide(L)'
;WALGRFQMGCERALDTEALTDYLLALEALVDASDEAGRAGLPLRVAALCAEESERRAAQRRLEQALAMQRSLISGDGAVVGADSPRSIAEFVENCARGLLRDVLCGYLEPGLRGVADDMLLRTGEPFEITAKDIRAEPEPEPEPISEGTVPLETEPELEFEPEPVTVEEPQLSVEPDDDAGVTPSEDWAWDEDPSSYSAPV
;
A
#
# COMPACT_ATOMS: atom_id res chain seq x y z
N TRP A 1 12.16 11.20 -15.36
CA TRP A 1 12.20 10.46 -14.07
C TRP A 1 10.92 9.66 -13.84
N ALA A 2 9.73 10.25 -13.95
CA ALA A 2 8.43 9.55 -13.81
C ALA A 2 8.30 8.23 -14.60
N LEU A 3 8.60 8.23 -15.91
CA LEU A 3 8.52 7.01 -16.73
C LEU A 3 9.42 5.88 -16.23
N GLY A 4 10.65 6.21 -15.79
CA GLY A 4 11.56 5.21 -15.23
C GLY A 4 11.07 4.62 -13.91
N ARG A 5 10.43 5.44 -13.06
CA ARG A 5 9.75 4.95 -11.85
C ARG A 5 8.60 4.02 -12.17
N PHE A 6 7.76 4.38 -13.14
CA PHE A 6 6.67 3.53 -13.59
C PHE A 6 7.17 2.18 -14.13
N GLN A 7 8.22 2.19 -14.96
CA GLN A 7 8.83 0.97 -15.49
C GLN A 7 9.38 0.05 -14.37
N MET A 8 10.09 0.62 -13.39
CA MET A 8 10.54 -0.15 -12.21
C MET A 8 9.37 -0.79 -11.47
N GLY A 9 8.24 -0.09 -11.31
CA GLY A 9 7.03 -0.63 -10.72
C GLY A 9 6.47 -1.84 -11.49
N CYS A 10 6.45 -1.78 -12.82
CA CYS A 10 6.02 -2.89 -13.66
C CYS A 10 6.95 -4.12 -13.60
N GLU A 11 8.20 -3.93 -13.19
CA GLU A 11 9.20 -5.00 -13.06
C GLU A 11 9.17 -5.66 -11.67
N ARG A 12 8.44 -5.11 -10.70
CA ARG A 12 8.36 -5.66 -9.34
C ARG A 12 7.56 -6.96 -9.30
N ALA A 13 8.03 -7.88 -8.44
CA ALA A 13 7.32 -9.13 -8.16
C ALA A 13 6.19 -8.97 -7.13
N LEU A 14 6.30 -7.98 -6.23
CA LEU A 14 5.34 -7.72 -5.18
C LEU A 14 4.54 -6.44 -5.46
N ASP A 15 3.21 -6.54 -5.36
CA ASP A 15 2.30 -5.41 -5.59
C ASP A 15 2.59 -4.21 -4.67
N THR A 16 3.04 -4.48 -3.44
CA THR A 16 3.38 -3.45 -2.44
C THR A 16 4.66 -2.68 -2.80
N GLU A 17 5.65 -3.35 -3.42
CA GLU A 17 6.82 -2.67 -3.98
C GLU A 17 6.44 -1.87 -5.22
N ALA A 18 5.64 -2.46 -6.11
CA ALA A 18 5.14 -1.81 -7.32
C ALA A 18 4.38 -0.51 -6.98
N LEU A 19 3.51 -0.56 -5.96
CA LEU A 19 2.74 0.57 -5.46
C LEU A 19 3.62 1.77 -5.12
N THR A 20 4.74 1.54 -4.43
CA THR A 20 5.67 2.62 -4.04
C THR A 20 6.27 3.29 -5.28
N ASP A 21 6.69 2.50 -6.28
CA ASP A 21 7.24 3.03 -7.52
C ASP A 21 6.19 3.76 -8.37
N TYR A 22 4.93 3.29 -8.39
CA TYR A 22 3.82 3.99 -9.06
C TYR A 22 3.45 5.31 -8.39
N LEU A 23 3.41 5.36 -7.05
CA LEU A 23 3.15 6.61 -6.31
C LEU A 23 4.26 7.64 -6.55
N LEU A 24 5.53 7.22 -6.55
CA LEU A 24 6.65 8.09 -6.90
C LEU A 24 6.60 8.57 -8.37
N ALA A 25 6.08 7.76 -9.28
CA ALA A 25 5.85 8.19 -10.65
C ALA A 25 4.76 9.26 -10.73
N LEU A 26 3.66 9.11 -9.99
CA LEU A 26 2.58 10.11 -9.91
C LEU A 26 3.05 11.42 -9.25
N GLU A 27 3.83 11.34 -8.17
CA GLU A 27 4.44 12.51 -7.53
C GLU A 27 5.32 13.29 -8.51
N ALA A 28 6.12 12.58 -9.31
CA ALA A 28 6.95 13.18 -10.34
C ALA A 28 6.13 13.82 -11.48
N LEU A 29 5.00 13.23 -11.85
CA LEU A 29 4.13 13.73 -12.91
C LEU A 29 3.41 15.02 -12.52
N VAL A 30 2.95 15.10 -11.27
CA VAL A 30 2.16 16.24 -10.75
C VAL A 30 3.03 17.26 -10.02
N ASP A 31 4.36 17.13 -10.11
CA ASP A 31 5.33 18.00 -9.43
C ASP A 31 5.02 18.18 -7.93
N ALA A 32 4.76 17.05 -7.27
CA ALA A 32 4.44 16.95 -5.85
C ALA A 32 5.68 16.58 -5.01
N SER A 33 6.82 17.23 -5.27
CA SER A 33 8.08 16.91 -4.60
C SER A 33 8.15 17.44 -3.15
N ASP A 34 7.42 18.50 -2.85
CA ASP A 34 7.33 19.13 -1.53
C ASP A 34 6.12 18.65 -0.72
N GLU A 35 6.10 18.97 0.57
CA GLU A 35 5.04 18.52 1.49
C GLU A 35 3.65 19.06 1.08
N ALA A 36 3.60 20.32 0.63
CA ALA A 36 2.37 20.94 0.14
C ALA A 36 1.87 20.28 -1.16
N GLY A 37 2.79 19.91 -2.06
CA GLY A 37 2.50 19.15 -3.25
C GLY A 37 1.92 17.77 -2.93
N ARG A 38 2.57 17.02 -2.03
CA ARG A 38 2.13 15.69 -1.60
C ARG A 38 0.75 15.70 -0.93
N ALA A 39 0.45 16.71 -0.12
CA ALA A 39 -0.86 16.84 0.52
C ALA A 39 -2.01 16.96 -0.50
N GLY A 40 -1.78 17.64 -1.64
CA GLY A 40 -2.77 17.80 -2.71
C GLY A 40 -2.72 16.71 -3.79
N LEU A 41 -1.81 15.75 -3.70
CA LEU A 41 -1.60 14.74 -4.74
C LEU A 41 -2.86 13.91 -5.04
N PRO A 42 -3.58 13.34 -4.04
CA PRO A 42 -4.77 12.53 -4.32
C PRO A 42 -5.85 13.31 -5.09
N LEU A 43 -6.08 14.56 -4.70
CA LEU A 43 -7.09 15.42 -5.31
C LEU A 43 -6.73 15.73 -6.77
N ARG A 44 -5.47 16.10 -7.05
CA ARG A 44 -5.03 16.43 -8.42
C ARG A 44 -5.04 15.22 -9.34
N VAL A 45 -4.54 14.07 -8.87
CA VAL A 45 -4.55 12.84 -9.68
C VAL A 45 -5.97 12.38 -9.92
N ALA A 46 -6.87 12.45 -8.94
CA ALA A 46 -8.28 12.14 -9.14
C ALA A 46 -8.94 13.05 -10.18
N ALA A 47 -8.65 14.36 -10.14
CA ALA A 47 -9.16 15.32 -11.12
C ALA A 47 -8.74 14.99 -12.57
N LEU A 48 -7.52 14.48 -12.76
CA LEU A 48 -6.99 14.12 -14.07
C LEU A 48 -7.43 12.74 -14.56
N CYS A 49 -7.60 11.77 -13.65
CA CYS A 49 -7.82 10.36 -14.01
C CYS A 49 -9.29 9.93 -13.99
N ALA A 50 -10.18 10.69 -13.37
CA ALA A 50 -11.57 10.30 -13.15
C ALA A 50 -12.56 11.37 -13.62
N GLU A 51 -13.71 10.89 -14.08
CA GLU A 51 -14.87 11.73 -14.36
C GLU A 51 -15.37 12.42 -13.09
N GLU A 52 -16.02 13.57 -13.25
CA GLU A 52 -16.48 14.43 -12.15
C GLU A 52 -17.26 13.66 -11.06
N SER A 53 -18.16 12.76 -11.45
CA SER A 53 -18.93 11.94 -10.51
C SER A 53 -18.10 10.92 -9.71
N GLU A 54 -16.93 10.55 -10.21
CA GLU A 54 -16.08 9.49 -9.65
C GLU A 54 -14.84 10.03 -8.92
N ARG A 55 -14.50 11.31 -9.11
CA ARG A 55 -13.32 11.96 -8.51
C ARG A 55 -13.19 11.73 -7.01
N ARG A 56 -14.29 11.89 -6.25
CA ARG A 56 -14.24 11.69 -4.79
C ARG A 56 -13.93 10.24 -4.40
N ALA A 57 -14.36 9.27 -5.20
CA ALA A 57 -14.04 7.85 -4.98
C ALA A 57 -12.59 7.55 -5.36
N ALA A 58 -12.11 8.07 -6.49
CA ALA A 58 -10.72 7.98 -6.92
C ALA A 58 -9.76 8.61 -5.90
N GLN A 59 -10.12 9.79 -5.38
CA GLN A 59 -9.35 10.49 -4.34
C GLN A 59 -9.19 9.62 -3.08
N ARG A 60 -10.29 9.04 -2.56
CA ARG A 60 -10.23 8.17 -1.38
C ARG A 60 -9.33 6.94 -1.60
N ARG A 61 -9.36 6.35 -2.79
CA ARG A 61 -8.47 5.23 -3.14
C ARG A 61 -7.00 5.64 -3.18
N LEU A 62 -6.70 6.84 -3.68
CA LEU A 62 -5.33 7.39 -3.64
C LEU A 62 -4.89 7.71 -2.21
N GLU A 63 -5.77 8.23 -1.36
CA GLU A 63 -5.48 8.44 0.06
C GLU A 63 -5.20 7.12 0.77
N GLN A 64 -5.98 6.07 0.47
CA GLN A 64 -5.75 4.71 0.97
C GLN A 64 -4.40 4.16 0.50
N ALA A 65 -4.03 4.39 -0.77
CA ALA A 65 -2.73 4.00 -1.31
C ALA A 65 -1.56 4.66 -0.57
N LEU A 66 -1.65 5.97 -0.30
CA LEU A 66 -0.64 6.71 0.46
C LEU A 66 -0.57 6.24 1.93
N ALA A 67 -1.71 5.96 2.54
CA ALA A 67 -1.75 5.40 3.89
C ALA A 67 -1.06 4.03 3.94
N MET A 68 -1.34 3.16 2.96
CA MET A 68 -0.69 1.86 2.83
C MET A 68 0.82 1.98 2.65
N GLN A 69 1.29 2.87 1.76
CA GLN A 69 2.72 3.13 1.59
C GLN A 69 3.38 3.55 2.92
N ARG A 70 2.73 4.42 3.69
CA ARG A 70 3.24 4.85 5.00
C ARG A 70 3.31 3.72 6.02
N SER A 71 2.32 2.82 6.04
CA SER A 71 2.33 1.64 6.89
C SER A 71 3.49 0.70 6.52
N LEU A 72 3.69 0.45 5.22
CA LEU A 72 4.80 -0.36 4.71
C LEU A 72 6.17 0.22 5.10
N ILE A 73 6.36 1.54 4.96
CA ILE A 73 7.60 2.22 5.35
C ILE A 73 7.82 2.15 6.86
N SER A 74 6.75 2.27 7.65
CA SER A 74 6.79 2.16 9.10
C SER A 74 7.01 0.73 9.60
N GLY A 75 6.88 -0.27 8.72
CA GLY A 75 6.87 -1.69 9.09
C GLY A 75 5.59 -2.13 9.80
N ASP A 76 4.55 -1.30 9.80
CA ASP A 76 3.25 -1.63 10.33
C ASP A 76 2.50 -2.44 9.25
N GLY A 77 2.31 -3.74 9.49
CA GLY A 77 1.66 -4.65 8.55
C GLY A 77 0.15 -4.43 8.42
N ALA A 78 -0.39 -3.37 9.03
CA ALA A 78 -1.80 -3.04 8.96
C ALA A 78 -2.23 -2.68 7.52
N VAL A 79 -3.06 -3.54 6.93
CA VAL A 79 -3.80 -3.22 5.70
C VAL A 79 -4.88 -2.21 6.08
N VAL A 80 -4.72 -0.97 5.63
CA VAL A 80 -5.68 0.10 5.90
C VAL A 80 -6.77 0.07 4.84
N GLY A 81 -8.02 -0.17 5.26
CA GLY A 81 -9.23 -0.03 4.43
C GLY A 81 -9.80 -1.34 3.87
N ALA A 82 -10.84 -1.21 3.03
CA ALA A 82 -11.63 -2.35 2.53
C ALA A 82 -11.08 -2.98 1.25
N ASP A 83 -10.37 -2.21 0.43
CA ASP A 83 -9.74 -2.68 -0.81
C ASP A 83 -8.47 -3.50 -0.52
N SER A 84 -8.20 -4.53 -1.34
CA SER A 84 -7.00 -5.36 -1.19
C SER A 84 -5.75 -4.60 -1.68
N PRO A 85 -4.54 -4.92 -1.17
CA PRO A 85 -3.30 -4.27 -1.62
C PRO A 85 -3.10 -4.32 -3.14
N ARG A 86 -3.46 -5.47 -3.73
CA ARG A 86 -3.40 -5.67 -5.18
C ARG A 86 -4.36 -4.75 -5.94
N SER A 87 -5.62 -4.64 -5.51
CA SER A 87 -6.58 -3.79 -6.23
C SER A 87 -6.19 -2.31 -6.16
N ILE A 88 -5.58 -1.89 -5.06
CA ILE A 88 -5.04 -0.54 -4.90
C ILE A 88 -3.84 -0.32 -5.83
N ALA A 89 -2.89 -1.26 -5.88
CA ALA A 89 -1.74 -1.18 -6.78
C ALA A 89 -2.18 -1.10 -8.26
N GLU A 90 -3.11 -1.98 -8.69
CA GLU A 90 -3.68 -1.98 -10.03
C GLU A 90 -4.37 -0.65 -10.36
N PHE A 91 -5.10 -0.06 -9.41
CA PHE A 91 -5.74 1.24 -9.59
C PHE A 91 -4.70 2.37 -9.79
N VAL A 92 -3.68 2.46 -8.93
CA VAL A 92 -2.63 3.49 -9.02
C VAL A 92 -1.81 3.32 -10.30
N GLU A 93 -1.51 2.08 -10.68
CA GLU A 93 -0.86 1.74 -11.94
C GLU A 93 -1.64 2.25 -13.15
N ASN A 94 -2.96 2.03 -13.17
CA ASN A 94 -3.83 2.47 -14.26
C ASN A 94 -3.89 4.00 -14.36
N CYS A 95 -3.94 4.70 -13.23
CA CYS A 95 -3.81 6.16 -13.21
C CYS A 95 -2.46 6.61 -13.80
N ALA A 96 -1.34 6.07 -13.32
CA ALA A 96 -0.01 6.44 -13.81
C ALA A 96 0.16 6.15 -15.31
N ARG A 97 -0.28 4.98 -15.76
CA ARG A 97 -0.25 4.58 -17.17
C ARG A 97 -1.12 5.49 -18.04
N GLY A 98 -2.32 5.84 -17.58
CA GLY A 98 -3.22 6.75 -18.27
C GLY A 98 -2.56 8.11 -18.51
N LEU A 99 -2.07 8.73 -17.43
CA LEU A 99 -1.41 10.04 -17.51
C LEU A 99 -0.15 10.01 -18.38
N LEU A 100 0.69 8.99 -18.24
CA LEU A 100 1.88 8.83 -19.08
C LEU A 100 1.51 8.69 -20.56
N ARG A 101 0.50 7.88 -20.87
CA ARG A 101 0.01 7.74 -22.25
C ARG A 101 -0.47 9.07 -22.79
N ASP A 102 -1.27 9.80 -22.03
CA ASP A 102 -1.88 11.05 -22.49
C ASP A 102 -0.85 12.16 -22.71
N VAL A 103 0.17 12.24 -21.84
CA VAL A 103 1.31 13.15 -22.03
C VAL A 103 2.15 12.74 -23.26
N LEU A 104 2.47 11.45 -23.42
CA LEU A 104 3.28 10.95 -24.54
C LEU A 104 2.57 11.08 -25.89
N CYS A 105 1.25 10.93 -25.92
CA CYS A 105 0.42 11.11 -27.10
C CYS A 105 0.11 12.59 -27.40
N GLY A 106 0.40 13.51 -26.47
CA GLY A 106 0.15 14.94 -26.62
C GLY A 106 -1.30 15.36 -26.35
N TYR A 107 -2.08 14.53 -25.65
CA TYR A 107 -3.42 14.89 -25.17
C TYR A 107 -3.38 15.79 -23.92
N LEU A 108 -2.31 15.65 -23.12
CA LEU A 108 -2.07 16.48 -21.94
C LEU A 108 -0.73 17.20 -22.05
N GLU A 109 -0.68 18.43 -21.54
CA GLU A 109 0.57 19.17 -21.39
C GLU A 109 1.40 18.61 -20.22
N PRO A 110 2.75 18.65 -20.30
CA PRO A 110 3.63 18.12 -19.27
C PRO A 110 3.56 18.85 -17.91
N GLY A 111 2.91 20.02 -17.85
CA GLY A 111 2.65 20.78 -16.61
C GLY A 111 1.38 20.33 -15.89
N LEU A 112 1.26 19.03 -15.59
CA LEU A 112 0.01 18.41 -15.10
C LEU A 112 -0.53 19.02 -13.81
N ARG A 113 0.33 19.57 -12.96
CA ARG A 113 -0.09 20.30 -11.74
C ARG A 113 -1.03 21.46 -12.08
N GLY A 114 -0.62 22.31 -13.02
CA GLY A 114 -1.42 23.47 -13.43
C GLY A 114 -2.71 23.05 -14.12
N VAL A 115 -2.66 22.00 -14.95
CA VAL A 115 -3.85 21.44 -15.61
C VAL A 115 -4.86 20.93 -14.58
N ALA A 116 -4.40 20.18 -13.57
CA ALA A 116 -5.26 19.68 -12.51
C ALA A 116 -5.87 20.81 -11.68
N ASP A 117 -5.06 21.79 -11.27
CA ASP A 117 -5.53 22.94 -10.51
C ASP A 117 -6.56 23.76 -11.33
N ASP A 118 -6.34 23.96 -12.63
CA ASP A 118 -7.30 24.62 -13.54
C ASP A 118 -8.61 23.84 -13.67
N MET A 119 -8.56 22.51 -13.75
CA MET A 119 -9.76 21.67 -13.79
C MET A 119 -10.57 21.82 -12.50
N LEU A 120 -9.90 21.72 -11.34
CA LEU A 120 -10.54 21.85 -10.03
C LEU A 120 -11.20 23.22 -9.85
N LEU A 121 -10.55 24.30 -10.30
CA LEU A 121 -11.08 25.66 -10.24
C LEU A 121 -12.33 25.86 -11.13
N ARG A 122 -12.41 25.16 -12.26
CA ARG A 122 -13.57 25.26 -13.18
C ARG A 122 -14.78 24.46 -12.69
N THR A 123 -14.55 23.30 -12.08
CA THR A 123 -15.64 22.41 -11.66
C THR A 123 -16.32 22.90 -10.37
N GLY A 124 -15.65 23.73 -9.56
CA GLY A 124 -16.27 24.36 -8.39
C GLY A 124 -16.71 23.36 -7.32
N GLU A 125 -16.09 22.18 -7.27
CA GLU A 125 -16.39 21.16 -6.26
C GLU A 125 -16.04 21.69 -4.86
N PRO A 126 -17.02 21.76 -3.92
CA PRO A 126 -16.72 22.15 -2.55
C PRO A 126 -15.89 21.04 -1.89
N PHE A 127 -14.62 21.33 -1.63
CA PHE A 127 -13.77 20.48 -0.80
C PHE A 127 -13.99 20.81 0.68
N GLU A 128 -14.09 19.78 1.51
CA GLU A 128 -14.30 19.89 2.94
C GLU A 128 -12.93 20.11 3.62
N ILE A 129 -12.68 21.34 4.07
CA ILE A 129 -11.44 21.68 4.78
C ILE A 129 -11.61 21.32 6.26
N THR A 130 -11.15 20.14 6.65
CA THR A 130 -11.05 19.76 8.06
C THR A 130 -9.76 20.34 8.64
N ALA A 131 -9.84 21.57 9.17
CA ALA A 131 -8.71 22.18 9.86
C ALA A 131 -8.40 21.40 11.14
N LYS A 132 -7.33 20.61 11.13
CA LYS A 132 -6.84 19.93 12.33
C LYS A 132 -6.19 20.98 13.24
N ASP A 133 -6.85 21.32 14.34
CA ASP A 133 -6.31 22.26 15.32
C ASP A 133 -5.09 21.64 16.02
N ILE A 134 -3.91 22.14 15.66
CA ILE A 134 -2.61 21.73 16.22
C ILE A 134 -2.42 22.12 17.70
N ARG A 135 -3.36 22.88 18.28
CA ARG A 135 -3.34 23.26 19.70
C ARG A 135 -4.26 22.40 20.57
N ALA A 136 -5.04 21.50 19.97
CA ALA A 136 -5.84 20.55 20.74
C ALA A 136 -4.91 19.56 21.43
N GLU A 137 -4.95 19.52 22.77
CA GLU A 137 -4.27 18.48 23.55
C GLU A 137 -4.82 17.11 23.14
N PRO A 138 -3.97 16.06 23.06
CA PRO A 138 -4.44 14.72 22.73
C PRO A 138 -5.51 14.31 23.73
N GLU A 139 -6.72 13.99 23.25
CA GLU A 139 -7.77 13.44 24.09
C GLU A 139 -7.25 12.17 24.77
N PRO A 140 -7.47 12.00 26.09
CA PRO A 140 -7.02 10.80 26.79
C PRO A 140 -7.73 9.57 26.20
N GLU A 141 -6.95 8.54 25.87
CA GLU A 141 -7.48 7.25 25.41
C GLU A 141 -8.53 6.74 26.41
N PRO A 142 -9.69 6.25 25.95
CA PRO A 142 -10.70 5.72 26.85
C PRO A 142 -10.14 4.48 27.56
N GLU A 143 -10.16 4.49 28.89
CA GLU A 143 -9.77 3.35 29.72
C GLU A 143 -10.52 2.09 29.28
N PRO A 144 -9.86 0.90 29.26
CA PRO A 144 -10.52 -0.34 28.90
C PRO A 144 -11.66 -0.59 29.89
N ILE A 145 -12.89 -0.58 29.37
CA ILE A 145 -14.09 -0.93 30.11
C ILE A 145 -13.93 -2.40 30.49
N SER A 146 -13.66 -2.68 31.76
CA SER A 146 -13.69 -4.02 32.33
C SER A 146 -15.10 -4.58 32.16
N GLU A 147 -15.31 -5.40 31.13
CA GLU A 147 -16.56 -6.10 30.91
C GLU A 147 -16.87 -6.99 32.12
N GLY A 148 -17.99 -6.67 32.76
CA GLY A 148 -18.52 -7.42 33.89
C GLY A 148 -18.88 -8.84 33.48
N THR A 149 -18.54 -9.76 34.39
CA THR A 149 -18.95 -11.16 34.46
C THR A 149 -20.36 -11.38 33.90
N VAL A 150 -20.46 -12.03 32.75
CA VAL A 150 -21.73 -12.53 32.21
C VAL A 150 -22.09 -13.82 32.98
N PRO A 151 -23.29 -13.94 33.57
CA PRO A 151 -23.73 -15.19 34.18
C PRO A 151 -23.87 -16.28 33.11
N LEU A 152 -23.29 -17.44 33.39
CA LEU A 152 -23.36 -18.65 32.57
C LEU A 152 -24.82 -19.11 32.42
N GLU A 153 -25.45 -18.82 31.28
CA GLU A 153 -26.73 -19.44 30.90
C GLU A 153 -26.46 -20.79 30.23
N THR A 154 -27.10 -21.80 30.80
CA THR A 154 -27.04 -23.24 30.51
C THR A 154 -27.21 -23.59 29.02
N GLU A 155 -26.26 -24.36 28.48
CA GLU A 155 -26.32 -24.95 27.14
C GLU A 155 -27.47 -25.98 27.03
N PRO A 156 -28.27 -25.99 25.95
CA PRO A 156 -29.16 -27.10 25.66
C PRO A 156 -28.38 -28.30 25.10
N GLU A 157 -28.57 -29.48 25.70
CA GLU A 157 -28.08 -30.78 25.20
C GLU A 157 -28.46 -31.00 23.73
N LEU A 158 -27.46 -31.02 22.86
CA LEU A 158 -27.59 -31.57 21.51
C LEU A 158 -27.40 -33.10 21.59
N GLU A 159 -28.52 -33.84 21.54
CA GLU A 159 -28.50 -35.29 21.30
C GLU A 159 -27.88 -35.57 19.93
N PHE A 160 -26.68 -36.15 19.92
CA PHE A 160 -25.98 -36.57 18.72
C PHE A 160 -26.28 -38.06 18.49
N GLU A 161 -27.19 -38.39 17.57
CA GLU A 161 -27.36 -39.76 17.08
C GLU A 161 -26.16 -40.12 16.17
N PRO A 162 -25.42 -41.21 16.41
CA PRO A 162 -24.29 -41.58 15.57
C PRO A 162 -24.76 -42.35 14.31
N GLU A 163 -24.60 -41.75 13.14
CA GLU A 163 -24.62 -42.50 11.87
C GLU A 163 -23.29 -43.26 11.68
N PRO A 164 -23.32 -44.53 11.21
CA PRO A 164 -22.11 -45.32 11.01
C PRO A 164 -21.37 -44.89 9.74
N VAL A 165 -20.34 -44.06 9.88
CA VAL A 165 -19.41 -43.76 8.78
C VAL A 165 -18.45 -44.94 8.61
N THR A 166 -18.51 -45.51 7.41
CA THR A 166 -17.68 -46.62 6.94
C THR A 166 -16.23 -46.14 6.78
N VAL A 167 -15.29 -46.81 7.45
CA VAL A 167 -13.86 -46.50 7.36
C VAL A 167 -13.31 -47.15 6.08
N GLU A 168 -13.06 -46.36 5.04
CA GLU A 168 -12.09 -46.72 4.00
C GLU A 168 -10.75 -46.04 4.36
N GLU A 169 -9.74 -46.86 4.65
CA GLU A 169 -8.37 -46.43 4.88
C GLU A 169 -7.75 -45.89 3.58
N PRO A 170 -7.19 -44.67 3.55
CA PRO A 170 -6.26 -44.30 2.50
C PRO A 170 -4.86 -44.81 2.87
N GLN A 171 -4.35 -45.77 2.10
CA GLN A 171 -2.96 -46.22 2.17
C GLN A 171 -2.03 -45.07 1.74
N LEU A 172 -1.38 -44.43 2.71
CA LEU A 172 -0.32 -43.46 2.46
C LEU A 172 1.01 -44.20 2.28
N SER A 173 1.40 -44.44 1.03
CA SER A 173 2.75 -44.89 0.69
C SER A 173 3.71 -43.70 0.79
N VAL A 174 4.56 -43.68 1.83
CA VAL A 174 5.66 -42.72 1.98
C VAL A 174 6.89 -43.30 1.27
N GLU A 175 7.27 -42.71 0.15
CA GLU A 175 8.61 -42.90 -0.42
C GLU A 175 9.59 -41.93 0.29
N PRO A 176 10.81 -42.38 0.64
CA PRO A 176 11.84 -41.50 1.17
C PRO A 176 12.55 -40.79 0.01
N ASP A 177 12.36 -39.47 -0.11
CA ASP A 177 13.21 -38.63 -0.96
C ASP A 177 14.53 -38.33 -0.24
N ASP A 178 15.60 -38.52 -0.99
CA ASP A 178 16.98 -38.49 -0.58
C ASP A 178 17.46 -37.12 -0.05
N ASP A 179 18.17 -37.18 1.08
CA ASP A 179 19.06 -36.15 1.60
C ASP A 179 20.05 -35.67 0.52
N ALA A 180 19.82 -34.46 -0.01
CA ALA A 180 20.79 -33.75 -0.82
C ALA A 180 20.89 -32.27 -0.41
N GLY A 181 21.94 -31.97 0.35
CA GLY A 181 22.71 -30.74 0.09
C GLY A 181 22.48 -29.54 1.00
N VAL A 182 22.61 -29.70 2.32
CA VAL A 182 23.06 -28.56 3.15
C VAL A 182 24.58 -28.50 3.04
N THR A 183 25.10 -27.56 2.26
CA THR A 183 26.53 -27.19 2.34
C THR A 183 26.66 -26.05 3.35
N PRO A 184 27.49 -26.19 4.41
CA PRO A 184 27.80 -25.07 5.28
C PRO A 184 28.76 -24.12 4.54
N SER A 185 28.33 -22.88 4.33
CA SER A 185 29.17 -21.79 3.83
C SER A 185 30.06 -21.25 4.96
N GLU A 186 31.21 -21.90 5.17
CA GLU A 186 32.35 -21.28 5.85
C GLU A 186 33.20 -20.54 4.81
N ASP A 187 32.92 -19.27 4.58
CA ASP A 187 33.83 -18.35 3.89
C ASP A 187 33.52 -16.87 4.25
N TRP A 188 33.49 -16.59 5.55
CA TRP A 188 33.55 -15.23 6.10
C TRP A 188 34.79 -15.05 6.97
N ALA A 189 35.96 -15.40 6.43
CA ALA A 189 37.22 -14.94 7.01
C ALA A 189 37.34 -13.43 6.76
N TRP A 190 36.92 -12.65 7.75
CA TRP A 190 37.23 -11.22 7.81
C TRP A 190 38.73 -11.09 8.06
N ASP A 191 39.49 -10.68 7.04
CA ASP A 191 40.87 -10.24 7.22
C ASP A 191 40.86 -8.97 8.10
N GLU A 192 41.07 -9.15 9.41
CA GLU A 192 41.40 -8.08 10.35
C GLU A 192 42.83 -7.61 10.09
N ASP A 193 43.06 -6.88 9.00
CA ASP A 193 44.26 -6.06 8.85
C ASP A 193 43.94 -4.61 9.26
N PRO A 194 44.32 -4.18 10.48
CA PRO A 194 44.09 -2.83 10.96
C PRO A 194 44.89 -1.76 10.20
N SER A 195 45.81 -2.14 9.29
CA SER A 195 46.60 -1.19 8.51
C SER A 195 45.89 -0.64 7.26
N SER A 196 44.75 -1.21 6.86
CA SER A 196 43.99 -0.79 5.67
C SER A 196 43.16 0.50 5.88
N TYR A 197 43.02 0.97 7.12
CA TYR A 197 42.23 2.15 7.50
C TYR A 197 43.06 3.42 7.79
N SER A 198 44.14 3.66 7.06
CA SER A 198 44.86 4.95 7.13
C SER A 198 44.57 5.82 5.91
N ALA A 199 43.67 6.79 6.08
CA ALA A 199 43.49 7.87 5.12
C ALA A 199 44.72 8.81 5.14
N PRO A 200 45.21 9.28 3.98
CA PRO A 200 46.32 10.23 3.93
C PRO A 200 45.89 11.60 4.48
N VAL A 201 46.78 12.21 5.28
CA VAL A 201 46.66 13.56 5.86
C VAL A 201 47.09 14.62 4.86
#